data_AF-X1P3Q4-F1
#
_entry.id   AF-X1P3Q4-F1
#
_cell.length_a   1.000
_cell.length_b   1.000
_cell.length_c   1.000
_cell.angle_alpha   90.00
_cell.angle_beta   90.00
_cell.angle_gamma   90.00
#
_symmetry.space_group_name_H-M   'P 1'
#
loop_
_entity.id
_entity.type
_entity.pdbx_description
1 polymer ?
#
loop_
_entity_poly.entity_id
_entity_poly.type
_entity_poly.pdbx_seq_one_letter_code
_entity_poly.pdbx_strand_id
1 'polypeptide(L)'
;ANSSNPTIINCNITANAGSGIKMFKQTRGRYNLYNYATITNCIIAANYQHGVEGGIPVITNCTIVANSRRGISSFSPTVSSSIIYYNSVDSDVVQIESDSAAVSYTDVQGGWPGEGNIDAEPYFV
;
A
#
# COMPACT_ATOMS: atom_id res chain seq x y z
N ALA A 1 1.97 -11.44 22.85
CA ALA A 1 0.89 -11.42 21.85
C ALA A 1 0.81 -10.00 21.31
N ASN A 2 1.55 -9.68 20.26
CA ASN A 2 1.68 -8.26 19.84
C ASN A 2 1.59 -8.11 18.32
N SER A 3 0.68 -8.86 17.69
CA SER A 3 0.11 -8.50 16.38
C SER A 3 -1.08 -7.57 16.63
N SER A 4 -1.18 -6.49 15.87
CA SER A 4 -2.30 -5.55 15.93
C SER A 4 -3.07 -5.53 14.62
N ASN A 5 -4.38 -5.30 14.71
CA ASN A 5 -5.30 -5.24 13.58
C ASN A 5 -6.04 -3.89 13.57
N PRO A 6 -5.32 -2.76 13.42
CA PRO A 6 -5.96 -1.45 13.46
C PRO A 6 -6.85 -1.24 12.23
N THR A 7 -7.92 -0.48 12.41
CA THR A 7 -8.77 0.01 11.31
C THR A 7 -8.47 1.47 11.05
N ILE A 8 -8.18 1.81 9.80
CA ILE A 8 -7.90 3.16 9.33
C ILE A 8 -8.91 3.45 8.23
N ILE A 9 -9.82 4.38 8.47
CA ILE A 9 -10.96 4.65 7.58
C ILE A 9 -11.15 6.14 7.37
N ASN A 10 -11.45 6.55 6.13
CA ASN A 10 -11.76 7.94 5.78
C ASN A 10 -10.66 8.93 6.20
N CYS A 11 -9.40 8.53 6.06
CA CYS A 11 -8.24 9.33 6.47
C CYS A 11 -7.51 9.92 5.26
N ASN A 12 -6.97 11.13 5.44
CA ASN A 12 -6.01 11.73 4.53
C ASN A 12 -4.62 11.71 5.20
N ILE A 13 -3.71 10.89 4.69
CA ILE A 13 -2.39 10.62 5.25
C ILE A 13 -1.36 11.14 4.24
N THR A 14 -1.05 12.43 4.36
CA THR A 14 -0.27 13.14 3.35
C THR A 14 0.94 13.87 3.91
N ALA A 15 1.95 14.05 3.06
CA ALA A 15 3.13 14.88 3.32
C ALA A 15 3.90 14.52 4.60
N ASN A 16 3.91 13.24 5.00
CA ASN A 16 4.72 12.79 6.12
C ASN A 16 6.19 12.65 5.71
N ALA A 17 7.10 12.96 6.63
CA ALA A 17 8.55 12.77 6.43
C ALA A 17 8.98 11.28 6.37
N GLY A 18 8.07 10.35 6.65
CA GLY A 18 8.29 8.90 6.60
C GLY A 18 7.31 8.19 5.67
N SER A 19 7.02 6.93 5.95
CA SER A 19 5.93 6.20 5.28
C SER A 19 4.58 6.68 5.79
N GLY A 20 3.54 6.69 4.95
CA GLY A 20 2.19 7.08 5.36
C GLY A 20 1.65 6.17 6.48
N ILE A 21 1.71 4.85 6.25
CA ILE A 21 1.36 3.83 7.24
C ILE A 21 2.52 2.84 7.36
N LYS A 22 3.08 2.69 8.55
CA LYS A 22 4.18 1.74 8.81
C LYS A 22 3.77 0.68 9.84
N MET A 23 3.86 -0.57 9.43
CA MET A 23 3.54 -1.76 10.23
C MET A 23 4.83 -2.56 10.48
N PHE A 24 5.43 -2.35 11.65
CA PHE A 24 6.65 -3.06 12.01
C PHE A 24 6.42 -4.57 12.14
N LYS A 25 7.25 -5.35 11.46
CA LYS A 25 7.40 -6.78 11.75
C LYS A 25 8.15 -6.94 13.06
N GLN A 26 7.68 -7.83 13.93
CA GLN A 26 8.42 -8.20 15.13
C GLN A 26 8.93 -9.64 15.02
N THR A 27 10.25 -9.79 15.01
CA THR A 27 10.90 -11.10 15.03
C THR A 27 11.29 -11.45 16.47
N ARG A 28 10.85 -12.61 16.96
CA ARG A 28 11.23 -13.15 18.28
C ARG A 28 11.65 -14.60 18.14
N GLY A 29 12.97 -14.84 18.15
CA GLY A 29 13.52 -16.17 17.89
C GLY A 29 13.08 -16.69 16.52
N ARG A 30 12.39 -17.83 16.50
CA ARG A 30 11.88 -18.44 15.26
C ARG A 30 10.51 -17.92 14.82
N TYR A 31 9.89 -17.01 15.59
CA TYR A 31 8.56 -16.49 15.31
C TYR A 31 8.63 -15.11 14.65
N ASN A 32 7.86 -14.94 13.58
CA ASN A 32 7.59 -13.65 12.95
C ASN A 32 6.16 -13.23 13.29
N LEU A 33 5.98 -12.05 13.88
CA LEU A 33 4.70 -11.45 14.16
C LEU A 33 4.46 -10.29 13.20
N TYR A 34 3.31 -10.32 12.53
CA TYR A 34 2.88 -9.30 11.57
C TYR A 34 1.69 -8.52 12.13
N ASN A 35 1.49 -7.30 11.62
CA ASN A 35 0.28 -6.51 11.85
C ASN A 35 -0.63 -6.60 10.63
N TYR A 36 -1.94 -6.53 10.84
CA TYR A 36 -2.97 -6.78 9.83
C TYR A 36 -3.94 -5.60 9.77
N ALA A 37 -3.44 -4.43 9.36
CA ALA A 37 -4.28 -3.24 9.27
C ALA A 37 -5.36 -3.39 8.20
N THR A 38 -6.57 -2.93 8.50
CA THR A 38 -7.63 -2.71 7.49
C THR A 38 -7.67 -1.23 7.15
N ILE A 39 -7.41 -0.90 5.89
CA ILE A 39 -7.28 0.46 5.39
C ILE A 39 -8.37 0.66 4.33
N THR A 40 -9.27 1.61 4.55
CA THR A 40 -10.45 1.78 3.68
C THR A 40 -10.77 3.24 3.43
N ASN A 41 -11.13 3.61 2.20
CA ASN A 41 -11.54 4.98 1.86
C ASN A 41 -10.48 6.03 2.24
N CYS A 42 -9.19 5.72 2.05
CA CYS A 42 -8.10 6.59 2.47
C CYS A 42 -7.36 7.18 1.26
N ILE A 43 -6.83 8.39 1.44
CA ILE A 43 -5.86 9.01 0.54
C ILE A 43 -4.51 8.96 1.24
N ILE A 44 -3.52 8.32 0.61
CA ILE A 44 -2.16 8.16 1.15
C ILE A 44 -1.19 8.69 0.11
N ALA A 45 -0.76 9.95 0.26
CA ALA A 45 -0.05 10.62 -0.81
C ALA A 45 1.09 11.53 -0.38
N ALA A 46 2.04 11.79 -1.28
CA ALA A 46 3.15 12.72 -1.06
C ALA A 46 3.99 12.43 0.20
N ASN A 47 4.02 11.18 0.68
CA ASN A 47 4.86 10.80 1.80
C ASN A 47 6.30 10.56 1.31
N TYR A 48 7.29 10.93 2.12
CA TYR A 48 8.70 10.89 1.73
C TYR A 48 9.27 9.47 1.61
N GLN A 49 8.55 8.45 2.11
CA GLN A 49 8.88 7.04 1.91
C GLN A 49 7.77 6.31 1.16
N HIS A 50 7.30 5.17 1.68
CA HIS A 50 6.26 4.37 1.06
C HIS A 50 4.87 4.87 1.45
N GLY A 51 3.85 4.56 0.65
CA GLY A 51 2.46 4.78 1.09
C GLY A 51 2.13 3.88 2.28
N VAL A 52 2.22 2.56 2.06
CA VAL A 52 2.02 1.53 3.08
C VAL A 52 3.25 0.62 3.16
N GLU A 53 3.81 0.47 4.35
CA GLU A 53 5.05 -0.29 4.60
C GLU A 53 4.85 -1.38 5.65
N GLY A 54 5.25 -2.62 5.33
CA GLY A 54 5.24 -3.78 6.21
C GLY A 54 3.85 -4.38 6.43
N GLY A 55 3.77 -5.35 7.35
CA GLY A 55 2.53 -6.03 7.71
C GLY A 55 1.89 -6.87 6.60
N ILE A 56 0.63 -7.23 6.82
CA ILE A 56 -0.25 -8.01 5.94
C ILE A 56 -1.59 -7.24 5.87
N PRO A 57 -1.61 -6.07 5.22
CA PRO A 57 -2.78 -5.19 5.24
C PRO A 57 -3.87 -5.66 4.27
N VAL A 58 -5.10 -5.26 4.57
CA VAL A 58 -6.21 -5.25 3.62
C VAL A 58 -6.50 -3.81 3.24
N ILE A 59 -6.41 -3.49 1.96
CA ILE A 59 -6.54 -2.13 1.42
C ILE A 59 -7.69 -2.12 0.41
N THR A 60 -8.71 -1.30 0.65
CA THR A 60 -9.88 -1.22 -0.21
C THR A 60 -10.31 0.23 -0.44
N ASN A 61 -10.68 0.57 -1.67
CA ASN A 61 -11.16 1.91 -2.02
C ASN A 61 -10.21 3.03 -1.57
N CYS A 62 -8.91 2.85 -1.82
CA CYS A 62 -7.88 3.81 -1.44
C CYS A 62 -7.18 4.40 -2.66
N THR A 63 -6.68 5.63 -2.50
CA THR A 63 -5.80 6.28 -3.48
C THR A 63 -4.42 6.43 -2.86
N ILE A 64 -3.45 5.69 -3.38
CA ILE A 64 -2.05 5.69 -2.92
C ILE A 64 -1.19 6.26 -4.06
N VAL A 65 -0.79 7.53 -3.93
CA VAL A 65 -0.22 8.27 -5.06
C VAL A 65 0.93 9.19 -4.65
N ALA A 66 1.88 9.42 -5.56
CA ALA A 66 2.94 10.43 -5.38
C ALA A 66 3.80 10.25 -4.12
N ASN A 67 3.88 9.05 -3.54
CA ASN A 67 4.85 8.77 -2.47
C ASN A 67 6.24 8.63 -3.08
N SER A 68 7.29 9.11 -2.40
CA SER A 68 8.64 9.16 -2.99
C SER A 68 9.30 7.79 -3.17
N ARG A 69 8.75 6.74 -2.56
CA ARG A 69 9.09 5.33 -2.82
C ARG A 69 7.85 4.59 -3.31
N ARG A 70 7.82 3.26 -3.22
CA ARG A 70 6.67 2.43 -3.66
C ARG A 70 5.37 2.81 -2.97
N GLY A 71 4.24 2.66 -3.66
CA GLY A 71 2.92 2.84 -3.06
C GLY A 71 2.70 1.84 -1.93
N ILE A 72 3.03 0.57 -2.18
CA ILE A 72 2.95 -0.50 -1.18
C ILE A 72 4.27 -1.29 -1.16
N SER A 73 4.83 -1.48 0.03
CA SER A 73 5.92 -2.44 0.28
C SER A 73 5.56 -3.26 1.52
N SER A 74 4.92 -4.42 1.35
CA SER A 74 4.38 -5.22 2.46
C SER A 74 4.44 -6.73 2.16
N PHE A 75 4.30 -7.59 3.18
CA PHE A 75 4.57 -9.02 3.01
C PHE A 75 3.53 -9.71 2.11
N SER A 76 2.25 -9.57 2.45
CA SER A 76 1.16 -10.21 1.71
C SER A 76 -0.09 -9.33 1.75
N PRO A 77 -0.08 -8.18 1.03
CA PRO A 77 -1.24 -7.30 1.01
C PRO A 77 -2.37 -7.90 0.19
N THR A 78 -3.60 -7.65 0.62
CA THR A 78 -4.79 -7.79 -0.23
C THR A 78 -5.26 -6.39 -0.60
N VAL A 79 -5.35 -6.11 -1.90
CA VAL A 79 -5.71 -4.80 -2.44
C VAL A 79 -6.90 -4.94 -3.37
N SER A 80 -7.92 -4.11 -3.18
CA SER A 80 -9.05 -4.06 -4.11
C SER A 80 -9.59 -2.66 -4.34
N SER A 81 -10.17 -2.43 -5.53
CA SER A 81 -10.92 -1.20 -5.84
C SER A 81 -10.11 0.07 -5.55
N SER A 82 -8.80 0.06 -5.78
CA SER A 82 -7.90 1.13 -5.37
C SER A 82 -7.13 1.72 -6.56
N ILE A 83 -6.44 2.83 -6.34
CA ILE A 83 -5.51 3.44 -7.29
C ILE A 83 -4.12 3.44 -6.65
N ILE A 84 -3.13 2.89 -7.33
CA ILE A 84 -1.73 2.87 -6.90
C ILE A 84 -0.87 3.33 -8.08
N TYR A 85 -0.58 4.64 -8.10
CA TYR A 85 -0.03 5.31 -9.27
C TYR A 85 0.96 6.41 -8.88
N TYR A 86 1.88 6.78 -9.77
CA TYR A 86 2.87 7.84 -9.58
C TYR A 86 3.70 7.74 -8.29
N ASN A 87 3.83 6.56 -7.69
CA ASN A 87 4.74 6.37 -6.57
C ASN A 87 6.14 6.03 -7.11
N SER A 88 7.17 6.34 -6.32
CA SER A 88 8.59 6.33 -6.69
C SER A 88 9.02 7.58 -7.46
N VAL A 89 10.26 8.00 -7.22
CA VAL A 89 10.95 9.02 -8.02
C VAL A 89 11.55 8.44 -9.30
N ASP A 90 11.77 7.13 -9.33
CA ASP A 90 12.33 6.40 -10.47
C ASP A 90 11.21 5.69 -11.23
N SER A 91 11.15 5.89 -12.56
CA SER A 91 10.10 5.38 -13.46
C SER A 91 10.03 3.86 -13.55
N ASP A 92 11.12 3.17 -13.24
CA ASP A 92 11.26 1.72 -13.46
C ASP A 92 10.96 0.89 -12.20
N VAL A 93 10.44 1.53 -11.16
CA VAL A 93 10.13 0.88 -9.88
C VAL A 93 8.67 0.44 -9.85
N VAL A 94 8.47 -0.84 -9.51
CA VAL A 94 7.13 -1.41 -9.29
C VAL A 94 6.37 -0.65 -8.19
N GLN A 95 5.07 -0.46 -8.40
CA GLN A 95 4.21 0.23 -7.44
C GLN A 95 3.95 -0.58 -6.16
N ILE A 96 3.97 -1.90 -6.29
CA ILE A 96 3.74 -2.87 -5.20
C ILE A 96 4.95 -3.80 -5.12
N GLU A 97 5.57 -3.85 -3.96
CA GLU A 97 6.60 -4.83 -3.60
C GLU A 97 6.06 -5.73 -2.49
N SER A 98 6.08 -7.04 -2.73
CA SER A 98 5.54 -8.03 -1.79
C SER A 98 6.03 -9.44 -2.08
N ASP A 99 5.94 -10.33 -1.09
CA ASP A 99 6.18 -11.76 -1.29
C ASP A 99 4.96 -12.44 -1.96
N SER A 100 3.75 -12.01 -1.59
CA SER A 100 2.50 -12.57 -2.12
C SER A 100 1.34 -11.58 -2.01
N ALA A 101 1.21 -10.66 -2.97
CA ALA A 101 0.06 -9.76 -3.05
C ALA A 101 -1.10 -10.38 -3.84
N ALA A 102 -2.32 -10.17 -3.34
CA ALA A 102 -3.55 -10.40 -4.08
C ALA A 102 -4.16 -9.04 -4.44
N VAL A 103 -4.29 -8.74 -5.73
CA VAL A 103 -4.76 -7.43 -6.22
C VAL A 103 -5.88 -7.65 -7.23
N SER A 104 -7.02 -6.99 -7.06
CA SER A 104 -8.13 -7.04 -8.00
C SER A 104 -8.83 -5.68 -8.14
N TYR A 105 -9.45 -5.44 -9.29
CA TYR A 105 -10.20 -4.20 -9.58
C TYR A 105 -9.43 -2.92 -9.24
N THR A 106 -8.10 -2.95 -9.36
CA THR A 106 -7.21 -1.86 -8.93
C THR A 106 -6.46 -1.32 -10.13
N ASP A 107 -6.35 0.00 -10.19
CA ASP A 107 -5.51 0.69 -11.18
C ASP A 107 -4.08 0.77 -10.65
N VAL A 108 -3.14 0.10 -11.31
CA VAL A 108 -1.74 -0.01 -10.88
C VAL A 108 -0.82 0.40 -12.02
N GLN A 109 -0.01 1.44 -11.82
CA GLN A 109 0.97 1.87 -12.81
C GLN A 109 1.97 0.76 -13.14
N GLY A 110 2.16 0.47 -14.42
CA GLY A 110 2.98 -0.64 -14.91
C GLY A 110 2.25 -1.99 -14.91
N GLY A 111 0.97 -2.01 -14.52
CA GLY A 111 0.10 -3.18 -14.49
C GLY A 111 0.35 -4.12 -13.31
N TRP A 112 -0.68 -4.92 -12.99
CA TRP A 112 -0.57 -5.99 -12.00
C TRP A 112 -1.51 -7.17 -12.33
N PRO A 113 -1.05 -8.43 -12.26
CA PRO A 113 -1.92 -9.59 -12.51
C PRO A 113 -3.10 -9.67 -11.54
N GLY A 114 -4.31 -9.85 -12.05
CA GLY A 114 -5.52 -10.03 -11.23
C GLY A 114 -6.79 -9.66 -11.99
N GLU A 115 -7.93 -10.10 -11.48
CA GLU A 115 -9.23 -9.80 -12.09
C GLU A 115 -9.51 -8.29 -12.05
N GLY A 116 -9.87 -7.72 -13.19
CA GLY A 116 -10.31 -6.33 -13.29
C GLY A 116 -9.24 -5.26 -13.01
N ASN A 117 -7.97 -5.65 -12.83
CA ASN A 117 -6.88 -4.68 -12.72
C ASN A 117 -6.65 -4.00 -14.06
N ILE A 118 -6.30 -2.72 -14.00
CA ILE A 118 -5.97 -1.91 -15.16
C ILE A 118 -4.65 -1.16 -14.91
N ASP A 119 -4.07 -0.65 -15.99
CA ASP A 119 -2.99 0.34 -15.95
C ASP A 119 -3.42 1.47 -16.87
N ALA A 120 -4.07 2.46 -16.27
CA ALA A 120 -4.53 3.65 -16.98
C ALA A 120 -4.13 4.88 -16.20
N GLU A 121 -3.77 5.95 -16.92
CA GLU A 121 -3.36 7.18 -16.26
C GLU A 121 -4.56 7.79 -15.48
N PRO A 122 -4.46 8.00 -14.15
CA PRO A 122 -5.60 8.47 -13.38
C PRO A 122 -5.87 9.96 -13.64
N TYR A 123 -7.06 10.29 -14.12
CA TYR A 123 -7.50 11.67 -14.32
C TYR A 123 -8.02 12.28 -13.01
N PHE A 124 -7.12 12.65 -12.10
CA PHE A 124 -7.48 13.40 -10.90
C PHE A 124 -8.09 14.76 -11.30
N VAL A 125 -9.29 15.06 -10.81
CA VAL A 125 -10.02 16.34 -11.03
C VAL A 125 -10.21 17.12 -9.73
#